data_AF-A0A2K8NXC0-F1
#
_entry.id   AF-A0A2K8NXC0-F1
#
_cell.length_a   1.000
_cell.length_b   1.000
_cell.length_c   1.000
_cell.angle_alpha   90.00
_cell.angle_beta   90.00
_cell.angle_gamma   90.00
#
_symmetry.space_group_name_H-M   'P 1'
#
loop_
_entity.id
_entity.type
_entity.pdbx_description
1 polymer ?
#
loop_
_entity_poly.entity_id
_entity_poly.type
_entity_poly.pdbx_seq_one_letter_code
_entity_poly.pdbx_strand_id
1 'polypeptide(L)'
;MKNKISRNLIEMPKDINVEEKLIKFKLIPFLKLIKFSFKSIIKELLFYILNISTLIVSIIIGVLLAFTKSGAQQVVIFNFFILFFVCCLMFVFILRMVQFFFNKNFEDKTTYIVLTNQVSRVRFFLAQYILILLVMIVNIVVSFLVINMFYAFCTLFKYDMFILRMTVCYLIYSIIAIFFLTNFIMCLIFIFTLQTTTIICTLLLALTFIANIPMSFVKLSEKSYTVTFQNGQILKVNDVYDAYTLNDNIAKGNIKYKHLSKYVYDSFIESKLNLDDFSSKDSIDSRIKIWSGLGLINHNPVVLKETNAKLFEKPLRDETVPKSWKRNNLFNIQLTLNNTFISENELDELIKNNEDDKTKNILLDLRNFTKEITNYFSDNVQYEKYDLFKDFFFLKAGMTNSYLENIKPENEKEKKYALKKEDVESFYNYTIRGNPGDGFKFSNIDDFIKQKMNFKLMYIAGILEKYFIKYSSNYLIMSTTPVAHNKGDWSEYEKGRKTMEYLSYFNLYNGLWMFYTKNLGFYYEDIWFAPASDSKIYLENQKNMFLGYPEYNIKLDSEGIIAKDTTNNYMKPWYYLAILLGISILSFTIALFRFRKYDFK
;
A
#
# COMPACT_ATOMS: atom_id res chain seq x y z
N MET A 1 3.01 -1.83 115.90
CA MET A 1 3.26 -0.37 115.88
C MET A 1 3.15 0.07 114.43
N LYS A 2 2.01 0.49 113.86
CA LYS A 2 1.17 1.66 114.17
C LYS A 2 1.99 2.95 114.35
N ASN A 3 2.10 3.73 113.27
CA ASN A 3 1.76 5.13 113.32
C ASN A 3 1.16 5.60 111.99
N LYS A 4 -0.02 6.20 112.12
CA LYS A 4 -0.95 6.69 111.10
C LYS A 4 -1.43 8.03 111.64
N ILE A 5 -1.17 9.12 110.93
CA ILE A 5 -1.73 10.48 111.05
C ILE A 5 -1.28 11.17 109.74
N SER A 6 -2.05 11.91 108.95
CA SER A 6 -3.49 12.14 108.80
C SER A 6 -3.69 12.82 107.45
N ARG A 7 -4.86 12.59 106.84
CA ARG A 7 -5.32 13.24 105.59
C ARG A 7 -5.48 14.75 105.79
N ASN A 8 -5.14 15.53 104.77
CA ASN A 8 -5.92 16.71 104.39
C ASN A 8 -6.21 16.61 102.89
N LEU A 9 -7.49 16.39 102.60
CA LEU A 9 -8.12 16.58 101.29
C LEU A 9 -8.15 18.08 101.00
N ILE A 10 -7.60 18.50 99.87
CA ILE A 10 -8.03 19.72 99.19
C ILE A 10 -8.40 19.31 97.78
N GLU A 11 -9.65 19.61 97.43
CA GLU A 11 -10.32 19.31 96.18
C GLU A 11 -9.64 20.01 94.98
N MET A 12 -9.75 19.36 93.82
CA MET A 12 -9.22 19.81 92.54
C MET A 12 -9.84 21.14 92.08
N PRO A 13 -9.11 21.95 91.28
CA PRO A 13 -9.68 22.53 90.08
C PRO A 13 -9.52 21.53 88.94
N LYS A 14 -10.68 21.16 88.40
CA LYS A 14 -10.89 20.45 87.14
C LYS A 14 -10.14 21.10 85.97
N ASP A 15 -9.79 20.25 85.02
CA ASP A 15 -9.60 20.56 83.60
C ASP A 15 -8.48 21.54 83.24
N ILE A 16 -7.23 21.05 83.31
CA ILE A 16 -6.25 21.43 82.29
C ILE A 16 -6.22 20.29 81.26
N ASN A 17 -7.18 20.38 80.35
CA ASN A 17 -7.21 19.61 79.12
C ASN A 17 -6.01 20.08 78.27
N VAL A 18 -4.84 19.47 78.46
CA VAL A 18 -3.79 19.51 77.44
C VAL A 18 -4.33 18.64 76.32
N GLU A 19 -5.16 19.23 75.47
CA GLU A 19 -5.33 18.75 74.11
C GLU A 19 -3.90 18.70 73.54
N GLU A 20 -3.31 17.51 73.51
CA GLU A 20 -2.39 17.17 72.43
C GLU A 20 -3.18 17.46 71.16
N LYS A 21 -2.99 18.67 70.61
CA LYS A 21 -3.27 18.95 69.21
C LYS A 21 -2.39 17.99 68.42
N LEU A 22 -2.87 16.76 68.25
CA LEU A 22 -2.53 15.91 67.13
C LEU A 22 -2.74 16.82 65.92
N ILE A 23 -1.62 17.34 65.41
CA ILE A 23 -1.60 18.13 64.20
C ILE A 23 -2.28 17.23 63.16
N LYS A 24 -3.53 17.55 62.79
CA LYS A 24 -4.21 16.90 61.68
C LYS A 24 -3.43 17.32 60.43
N PHE A 25 -2.37 16.58 60.12
CA PHE A 25 -1.57 16.77 58.94
C PHE A 25 -2.47 16.55 57.72
N LYS A 26 -2.65 17.62 56.94
CA LYS A 26 -3.56 17.66 55.80
C LYS A 26 -3.04 16.70 54.73
N LEU A 27 -3.83 15.68 54.36
CA LEU A 27 -3.52 14.75 53.28
C LEU A 27 -3.03 15.51 52.04
N ILE A 28 -1.82 15.21 51.56
CA ILE A 28 -1.26 15.87 50.37
C ILE A 28 -2.11 15.51 49.15
N PRO A 29 -2.67 16.48 48.41
CA PRO A 29 -3.44 16.23 47.20
C PRO A 29 -2.59 15.56 46.11
N PHE A 30 -3.22 14.66 45.35
CA PHE A 30 -2.57 13.91 44.27
C PHE A 30 -1.87 14.82 43.23
N LEU A 31 -2.50 15.93 42.86
CA LEU A 31 -1.94 16.90 41.92
C LEU A 31 -0.64 17.56 42.43
N LYS A 32 -0.50 17.75 43.76
CA LYS A 32 0.73 18.28 44.34
C LYS A 32 1.88 17.26 44.24
N LEU A 33 1.59 15.97 44.33
CA LEU A 33 2.58 14.89 44.13
C LEU A 33 3.07 14.82 42.68
N ILE A 34 2.15 14.96 41.72
CA ILE A 34 2.52 15.06 40.30
C ILE A 34 3.40 16.30 40.07
N LYS A 35 3.00 17.47 40.59
CA LYS A 35 3.78 18.71 40.44
C LYS A 35 5.18 18.61 41.07
N PHE A 36 5.28 17.96 42.23
CA PHE A 36 6.57 17.68 42.88
C PHE A 36 7.46 16.79 42.00
N SER A 37 6.91 15.67 41.52
CA SER A 37 7.62 14.71 40.66
C SER A 37 8.05 15.36 39.34
N PHE A 38 7.20 16.21 38.76
CA PHE A 38 7.51 16.96 37.53
C PHE A 38 8.67 17.94 37.71
N LYS A 39 8.68 18.70 38.81
CA LYS A 39 9.81 19.59 39.15
C LYS A 39 11.12 18.81 39.33
N SER A 40 11.05 17.56 39.78
CA SER A 40 12.23 16.71 39.91
C SER A 40 12.81 16.32 38.55
N ILE A 41 11.96 15.93 37.59
CA ILE A 41 12.41 15.54 36.24
C ILE A 41 13.06 16.72 35.51
N ILE A 42 12.48 17.92 35.62
CA ILE A 42 12.99 19.12 34.92
C ILE A 42 14.44 19.45 35.29
N LYS A 43 14.94 18.99 36.44
CA LYS A 43 16.35 19.20 36.82
C LYS A 43 17.33 18.26 36.11
N GLU A 44 16.84 17.20 35.47
CA GLU A 44 17.67 16.22 34.80
C GLU A 44 18.01 16.68 33.37
N LEU A 45 19.31 16.86 33.08
CA LEU A 45 19.79 17.24 31.74
C LEU A 45 19.31 16.26 30.65
N LEU A 46 19.30 14.97 30.97
CA LEU A 46 18.92 13.91 30.05
C LEU A 46 17.45 14.02 29.60
N PHE A 47 16.58 14.58 30.42
CA PHE A 47 15.20 14.88 30.03
C PHE A 47 15.17 15.86 28.86
N TYR A 48 15.92 16.96 28.94
CA TYR A 48 15.96 17.95 27.85
C TYR A 48 16.56 17.37 26.56
N ILE A 49 17.64 16.60 26.66
CA ILE A 49 18.30 15.98 25.50
C ILE A 49 17.31 15.11 24.71
N LEU A 50 16.53 14.27 25.40
CA LEU A 50 15.58 13.36 24.76
C LEU A 50 14.38 14.09 24.12
N ASN A 51 13.84 15.12 24.78
CA ASN A 51 12.77 15.94 24.20
C ASN A 51 13.26 16.72 22.97
N ILE A 52 14.46 17.32 23.03
CA ILE A 52 15.07 18.05 21.91
C ILE A 52 15.34 17.10 20.74
N SER A 53 15.90 15.91 21.00
CA SER A 53 16.13 14.90 19.97
C SER A 53 14.84 14.49 19.27
N THR A 54 13.77 14.26 20.04
CA THR A 54 12.44 13.95 19.52
C THR A 54 11.91 15.05 18.60
N LEU A 55 12.10 16.31 19.00
CA LEU A 55 11.68 17.48 18.22
C LEU A 55 12.48 17.60 16.92
N ILE A 56 13.81 17.51 16.97
CA ILE A 56 14.68 17.61 15.80
C ILE A 56 14.33 16.54 14.76
N VAL A 57 14.17 15.29 15.19
CA VAL A 57 13.83 14.18 14.28
C VAL A 57 12.45 14.40 13.66
N SER A 58 11.48 14.90 14.42
CA SER A 58 10.13 15.23 13.92
C SER A 58 10.16 16.33 12.86
N ILE A 59 11.00 17.36 13.04
CA ILE A 59 11.21 18.41 12.03
C ILE A 59 11.78 17.81 10.74
N ILE A 60 12.86 17.03 10.85
CA ILE A 60 13.52 16.42 9.69
C ILE A 60 12.51 15.60 8.86
N ILE A 61 11.66 14.82 9.52
CA ILE A 61 10.66 14.00 8.83
C ILE A 61 9.57 14.85 8.19
N GLY A 62 9.05 15.88 8.86
CA GLY A 62 8.07 16.80 8.27
C GLY A 62 8.60 17.45 6.98
N VAL A 63 9.87 17.84 6.97
CA VAL A 63 10.56 18.39 5.80
C VAL A 63 10.75 17.32 4.71
N LEU A 64 11.28 16.14 5.04
CA LEU A 64 11.53 15.07 4.07
C LEU A 64 10.24 14.63 3.35
N LEU A 65 9.12 14.51 4.07
CA LEU A 65 7.84 14.15 3.48
C LEU A 65 7.37 15.18 2.44
N ALA A 66 7.62 16.47 2.69
CA ALA A 66 7.21 17.55 1.78
C ALA A 66 7.99 17.58 0.45
N PHE A 67 9.25 17.13 0.46
CA PHE A 67 10.10 17.10 -0.75
C PHE A 67 10.01 15.81 -1.55
N THR A 68 9.29 14.80 -1.05
CA THR A 68 9.14 13.51 -1.72
C THR A 68 8.07 13.59 -2.81
N LYS A 69 8.37 13.10 -4.02
CA LYS A 69 7.50 13.24 -5.20
C LYS A 69 6.37 12.22 -5.30
N SER A 70 6.49 11.07 -4.64
CA SER A 70 5.54 9.94 -4.73
C SER A 70 5.02 9.59 -3.35
N GLY A 71 3.71 9.30 -3.24
CA GLY A 71 3.07 8.87 -2.01
C GLY A 71 3.60 7.52 -1.51
N ALA A 72 3.92 6.59 -2.42
CA ALA A 72 4.58 5.33 -2.10
C ALA A 72 5.92 5.54 -1.39
N GLN A 73 6.73 6.50 -1.83
CA GLN A 73 7.99 6.84 -1.16
C GLN A 73 7.77 7.49 0.20
N GLN A 74 6.75 8.35 0.34
CA GLN A 74 6.36 8.94 1.62
C GLN A 74 6.00 7.86 2.64
N VAL A 75 5.24 6.83 2.25
CA VAL A 75 4.91 5.68 3.10
C VAL A 75 6.17 4.95 3.56
N VAL A 76 7.11 4.67 2.65
CA VAL A 76 8.36 3.96 2.98
C VAL A 76 9.20 4.75 3.99
N ILE A 77 9.38 6.06 3.76
CA ILE A 77 10.13 6.95 4.65
C ILE A 77 9.46 7.02 6.03
N PHE A 78 8.14 7.16 6.07
CA PHE A 78 7.42 7.29 7.33
C PHE A 78 7.37 5.98 8.13
N ASN A 79 7.26 4.84 7.45
CA ASN A 79 7.38 3.51 8.05
C ASN A 79 8.75 3.29 8.71
N PHE A 80 9.82 3.83 8.12
CA PHE A 80 11.13 3.82 8.76
C PHE A 80 11.19 4.76 9.98
N PHE A 81 10.62 5.96 9.86
CA PHE A 81 10.54 6.91 10.96
C PHE A 81 9.82 6.34 12.18
N ILE A 82 8.63 5.75 12.02
CA ILE A 82 7.88 5.22 13.17
C ILE A 82 8.63 4.10 13.88
N LEU A 83 9.35 3.27 13.13
CA LEU A 83 10.18 2.22 13.68
C LEU A 83 11.30 2.82 14.53
N PHE A 84 12.04 3.79 13.97
CA PHE A 84 13.07 4.52 14.71
C PHE A 84 12.50 5.27 15.94
N PHE A 85 11.35 5.92 15.80
CA PHE A 85 10.72 6.70 16.86
C PHE A 85 10.27 5.82 18.03
N VAL A 86 9.54 4.74 17.76
CA VAL A 86 9.00 3.87 18.81
C VAL A 86 10.09 2.97 19.39
N CYS A 87 10.89 2.31 18.55
CA CYS A 87 11.90 1.36 19.02
C CYS A 87 13.12 2.05 19.59
N CYS A 88 13.57 3.20 19.07
CA CYS A 88 14.80 3.83 19.58
C CYS A 88 14.48 4.98 20.54
N LEU A 89 13.80 6.03 20.06
CA LEU A 89 13.62 7.26 20.85
C LEU A 89 12.74 7.04 22.07
N MET A 90 11.50 6.58 21.86
CA MET A 90 10.54 6.39 22.94
C MET A 90 10.95 5.27 23.88
N PHE A 91 11.53 4.19 23.37
CA PHE A 91 12.05 3.11 24.21
C PHE A 91 13.11 3.59 25.20
N VAL A 92 14.14 4.31 24.70
CA VAL A 92 15.20 4.86 25.56
C VAL A 92 14.62 5.88 26.54
N PHE A 93 13.66 6.69 26.09
CA PHE A 93 13.01 7.68 26.96
C PHE A 93 12.23 7.01 28.09
N ILE A 94 11.40 6.00 27.80
CA ILE A 94 10.65 5.24 28.81
C ILE A 94 11.62 4.59 29.78
N LEU A 95 12.64 3.88 29.28
CA LEU A 95 13.63 3.20 30.13
C LEU A 95 14.27 4.18 31.11
N ARG A 96 14.73 5.34 30.64
CA ARG A 96 15.37 6.35 31.49
C ARG A 96 14.42 6.97 32.50
N MET A 97 13.17 7.22 32.11
CA MET A 97 12.15 7.77 33.01
C MET A 97 11.77 6.81 34.13
N VAL A 98 11.60 5.52 33.80
CA VAL A 98 11.30 4.49 34.82
C VAL A 98 12.51 4.29 35.73
N GLN A 99 13.74 4.26 35.21
CA GLN A 99 14.97 4.19 36.02
C GLN A 99 15.12 5.39 36.96
N PHE A 100 14.84 6.60 36.48
CA PHE A 100 14.91 7.82 37.29
C PHE A 100 13.93 7.75 38.48
N PHE A 101 12.66 7.40 38.21
CA PHE A 101 11.64 7.40 39.26
C PHE A 101 11.74 6.23 40.23
N PHE A 102 12.05 5.04 39.74
CA PHE A 102 11.93 3.81 40.51
C PHE A 102 13.26 3.20 40.93
N ASN A 103 14.40 3.76 40.50
CA ASN A 103 15.71 3.34 40.99
C ASN A 103 16.48 4.51 41.61
N LYS A 104 16.78 5.57 40.84
CA LYS A 104 17.57 6.71 41.34
C LYS A 104 16.91 7.43 42.53
N ASN A 105 15.62 7.74 42.43
CA ASN A 105 14.90 8.38 43.54
C ASN A 105 14.69 7.48 44.77
N PHE A 106 14.91 6.17 44.63
CA PHE A 106 14.98 5.25 45.76
C PHE A 106 16.35 5.33 46.44
N GLU A 107 17.42 5.30 45.65
CA GLU A 107 18.81 5.42 46.13
C GLU A 107 19.05 6.78 46.83
N ASP A 108 18.51 7.87 46.28
CA ASP A 108 18.68 9.23 46.81
C ASP A 108 17.82 9.54 48.06
N LYS A 109 17.12 8.55 48.63
CA LYS A 109 16.18 8.67 49.77
C LYS A 109 15.05 9.71 49.60
N THR A 110 14.92 10.33 48.43
CA THR A 110 13.85 11.28 48.11
C THR A 110 12.47 10.61 48.25
N THR A 111 12.36 9.35 47.81
CA THR A 111 11.15 8.55 48.00
C THR A 111 10.86 8.27 49.48
N TYR A 112 11.90 8.03 50.28
CA TYR A 112 11.77 7.83 51.73
C TYR A 112 11.22 9.09 52.40
N ILE A 113 11.79 10.27 52.14
CA ILE A 113 11.34 11.55 52.72
C ILE A 113 9.87 11.84 52.39
N VAL A 114 9.43 11.54 51.17
CA VAL A 114 8.02 11.74 50.75
C VAL A 114 7.07 10.73 51.42
N LEU A 115 7.51 9.48 51.60
CA LEU A 115 6.72 8.45 52.28
C LEU A 115 6.64 8.67 53.80
N THR A 116 7.71 9.19 54.42
CA THR A 116 7.75 9.56 55.84
C THR A 116 6.81 10.74 56.14
N ASN A 117 6.54 11.60 55.15
CA ASN A 117 5.48 12.63 55.20
C ASN A 117 4.05 12.07 55.00
N GLN A 118 3.80 10.82 55.39
CA GLN A 118 2.50 10.13 55.42
C GLN A 118 1.74 10.05 54.07
N VAL A 119 2.46 10.01 52.94
CA VAL A 119 1.86 9.74 51.63
C VAL A 119 1.67 8.23 51.46
N SER A 120 0.47 7.79 51.04
CA SER A 120 0.22 6.38 50.70
C SER A 120 1.14 5.92 49.55
N ARG A 121 1.85 4.80 49.75
CA ARG A 121 2.74 4.17 48.75
C ARG A 121 2.06 4.01 47.39
N VAL A 122 0.81 3.56 47.38
CA VAL A 122 0.02 3.38 46.15
C VAL A 122 -0.24 4.71 45.45
N ARG A 123 -0.60 5.76 46.21
CA ARG A 123 -0.84 7.09 45.64
C ARG A 123 0.43 7.69 45.04
N PHE A 124 1.58 7.49 45.68
CA PHE A 124 2.85 7.98 45.17
C PHE A 124 3.28 7.24 43.90
N PHE A 125 3.19 5.90 43.88
CA PHE A 125 3.44 5.09 42.69
C PHE A 125 2.56 5.51 41.51
N LEU A 126 1.25 5.64 41.74
CA LEU A 126 0.30 6.08 40.70
C LEU A 126 0.61 7.50 40.20
N ALA A 127 1.06 8.41 41.07
CA ALA A 127 1.44 9.76 40.67
C ALA A 127 2.65 9.76 39.72
N GLN A 128 3.68 8.97 40.04
CA GLN A 128 4.85 8.79 39.17
C GLN A 128 4.48 8.10 37.86
N TYR A 129 3.69 7.03 37.92
CA TYR A 129 3.22 6.30 36.75
C TYR A 129 2.44 7.17 35.77
N ILE A 130 1.42 7.90 36.25
CA ILE A 130 0.61 8.80 35.42
C ILE A 130 1.48 9.90 34.83
N LEU A 131 2.45 10.42 35.59
CA LEU A 131 3.36 11.43 35.08
C LEU A 131 4.27 10.91 33.96
N ILE A 132 4.81 9.69 34.08
CA ILE A 132 5.60 9.06 33.01
C ILE A 132 4.76 8.95 31.74
N LEU A 133 3.54 8.41 31.83
CA LEU A 133 2.64 8.30 30.68
C LEU A 133 2.29 9.66 30.08
N LEU A 134 1.98 10.66 30.91
CA LEU A 134 1.66 12.01 30.47
C LEU A 134 2.81 12.62 29.66
N VAL A 135 4.05 12.53 30.17
CA VAL A 135 5.25 13.03 29.49
C VAL A 135 5.45 12.37 28.12
N MET A 136 5.24 11.05 28.04
CA MET A 136 5.37 10.33 26.77
C MET A 136 4.28 10.72 25.78
N ILE A 137 3.02 10.81 26.23
CA ILE A 137 1.90 11.23 25.38
C ILE A 137 2.13 12.65 24.86
N VAL A 138 2.58 13.57 25.70
CA VAL A 138 2.91 14.94 25.27
C VAL A 138 4.02 14.92 24.21
N ASN A 139 5.05 14.10 24.36
CA ASN A 139 6.10 13.97 23.34
C ASN A 139 5.57 13.45 22.00
N ILE A 140 4.69 12.43 22.00
CA ILE A 140 4.07 11.93 20.78
C ILE A 140 3.19 13.02 20.14
N VAL A 141 2.36 13.71 20.94
CA VAL A 141 1.48 14.77 20.44
C VAL A 141 2.29 15.93 19.86
N VAL A 142 3.36 16.36 20.53
CA VAL A 142 4.26 17.39 20.01
C VAL A 142 4.93 16.93 18.72
N SER A 143 5.41 15.69 18.66
CA SER A 143 5.98 15.11 17.43
C SER A 143 4.98 15.13 16.28
N PHE A 144 3.74 14.67 16.52
CA PHE A 144 2.64 14.73 15.56
C PHE A 144 2.37 16.15 15.05
N LEU A 145 2.27 17.14 15.96
CA LEU A 145 2.03 18.53 15.59
C LEU A 145 3.18 19.11 14.78
N VAL A 146 4.43 18.85 15.19
CA VAL A 146 5.64 19.34 14.51
C VAL A 146 5.75 18.77 13.10
N ILE A 147 5.56 17.45 12.91
CA ILE A 147 5.60 16.82 11.58
C ILE A 147 4.59 17.49 10.63
N ASN A 148 3.34 17.63 11.08
CA ASN A 148 2.28 18.21 10.28
C ASN A 148 2.48 19.69 9.98
N MET A 149 2.96 20.47 10.96
CA MET A 149 3.25 21.89 10.81
C MET A 149 4.36 22.12 9.78
N PHE A 150 5.49 21.40 9.89
CA PHE A 150 6.59 21.55 8.94
C PHE A 150 6.24 21.03 7.54
N TYR A 151 5.46 19.94 7.45
CA TYR A 151 4.94 19.48 6.17
C TYR A 151 4.05 20.53 5.50
N ALA A 152 3.08 21.11 6.24
CA ALA A 152 2.19 22.15 5.72
C ALA A 152 2.97 23.41 5.30
N PHE A 153 3.96 23.82 6.09
CA PHE A 153 4.82 24.96 5.77
C PHE A 153 5.60 24.74 4.47
N CYS A 154 6.26 23.58 4.32
CA CYS A 154 7.06 23.27 3.13
C CYS A 154 6.21 23.05 1.86
N THR A 155 4.94 22.67 2.00
CA THR A 155 4.00 22.45 0.87
C THR A 155 3.13 23.68 0.56
N LEU A 156 3.39 24.83 1.17
CA LEU A 156 2.60 26.05 0.99
C LEU A 156 1.10 25.83 1.29
N PHE A 157 0.80 25.02 2.32
CA PHE A 157 -0.56 24.65 2.75
C PHE A 157 -1.39 23.85 1.74
N LYS A 158 -0.77 23.27 0.69
CA LYS A 158 -1.40 22.24 -0.15
C LYS A 158 -1.30 20.88 0.55
N TYR A 159 -2.15 20.68 1.54
CA TYR A 159 -2.07 19.54 2.44
C TYR A 159 -2.72 18.29 1.83
N ASP A 160 -1.98 17.17 1.78
CA ASP A 160 -2.50 15.87 1.36
C ASP A 160 -3.15 15.14 2.53
N MET A 161 -4.45 14.82 2.41
CA MET A 161 -5.23 14.10 3.41
C MET A 161 -4.63 12.74 3.80
N PHE A 162 -3.89 12.11 2.89
CA PHE A 162 -3.17 10.87 3.18
C PHE A 162 -2.12 11.05 4.29
N ILE A 163 -1.39 12.17 4.28
CA ILE A 163 -0.37 12.48 5.30
C ILE A 163 -1.02 12.65 6.69
N LEU A 164 -2.21 13.25 6.75
CA LEU A 164 -2.94 13.37 8.02
C LEU A 164 -3.37 11.99 8.52
N ARG A 165 -3.93 11.15 7.65
CA ARG A 165 -4.30 9.77 8.01
C ARG A 165 -3.09 9.00 8.54
N MET A 166 -1.96 9.11 7.85
CA MET A 166 -0.71 8.45 8.21
C MET A 166 -0.18 8.92 9.59
N THR A 167 -0.15 10.22 9.84
CA THR A 167 0.33 10.78 11.11
C THR A 167 -0.65 10.53 12.28
N VAL A 168 -1.96 10.48 12.02
CA VAL A 168 -2.96 10.08 13.03
C VAL A 168 -2.84 8.60 13.39
N CYS A 169 -2.64 7.71 12.41
CA CYS A 169 -2.36 6.29 12.67
C CYS A 169 -1.11 6.12 13.54
N TYR A 170 -0.05 6.89 13.24
CA TYR A 170 1.16 6.96 14.07
C TYR A 170 0.88 7.41 15.50
N LEU A 171 0.09 8.47 15.70
CA LEU A 171 -0.25 9.00 17.02
C LEU A 171 -0.96 7.95 17.88
N ILE A 172 -2.03 7.34 17.36
CA ILE A 172 -2.82 6.33 18.06
C ILE A 172 -1.95 5.11 18.38
N TYR A 173 -1.20 4.63 17.38
CA TYR A 173 -0.32 3.48 17.55
C TYR A 173 0.75 3.72 18.63
N SER A 174 1.42 4.86 18.59
CA SER A 174 2.52 5.17 19.51
C SER A 174 2.01 5.27 20.95
N ILE A 175 0.81 5.81 21.18
CA ILE A 175 0.19 5.85 22.52
C ILE A 175 -0.03 4.41 23.05
N ILE A 176 -0.60 3.53 22.22
CA ILE A 176 -0.85 2.12 22.59
C ILE A 176 0.47 1.39 22.87
N ALA A 177 1.45 1.53 21.98
CA ALA A 177 2.75 0.86 22.08
C ALA A 177 3.50 1.28 23.36
N ILE A 178 3.54 2.59 23.65
CA ILE A 178 4.21 3.13 24.84
C ILE A 178 3.52 2.69 26.13
N PHE A 179 2.18 2.60 26.14
CA PHE A 179 1.45 2.11 27.29
C PHE A 179 1.88 0.68 27.66
N PHE A 180 1.90 -0.23 26.69
CA PHE A 180 2.37 -1.61 26.91
C PHE A 180 3.84 -1.65 27.33
N LEU A 181 4.69 -0.89 26.66
CA LEU A 181 6.12 -0.87 26.92
C LEU A 181 6.47 -0.32 28.31
N THR A 182 5.79 0.73 28.77
CA THR A 182 6.00 1.34 30.09
C THR A 182 5.66 0.35 31.20
N ASN A 183 4.52 -0.36 31.09
CA ASN A 183 4.11 -1.35 32.08
C ASN A 183 5.09 -2.53 32.13
N PHE A 184 5.58 -2.96 30.97
CA PHE A 184 6.56 -4.05 30.89
C PHE A 184 7.91 -3.67 31.50
N ILE A 185 8.50 -2.51 31.12
CA ILE A 185 9.79 -2.05 31.66
C ILE A 185 9.70 -1.80 33.17
N MET A 186 8.59 -1.23 33.64
CA MET A 186 8.38 -1.02 35.07
C MET A 186 8.37 -2.33 35.85
N CYS A 187 7.69 -3.36 35.33
CA CYS A 187 7.69 -4.69 35.92
C CYS A 187 9.11 -5.27 36.02
N LEU A 188 9.91 -5.14 34.94
CA LEU A 188 11.29 -5.64 34.94
C LEU A 188 12.16 -4.99 36.03
N ILE A 189 12.07 -3.67 36.21
CA ILE A 189 12.85 -2.96 37.23
C ILE A 189 12.52 -3.42 38.66
N PHE A 190 11.29 -3.85 38.93
CA PHE A 190 10.90 -4.35 40.26
C PHE A 190 11.18 -5.84 40.48
N ILE A 191 11.41 -6.62 39.42
CA ILE A 191 11.72 -8.04 39.50
C ILE A 191 13.23 -8.28 39.48
N PHE A 192 13.95 -7.54 38.64
CA PHE A 192 15.35 -7.75 38.33
C PHE A 192 16.23 -6.56 38.74
N THR A 193 17.54 -6.79 38.78
CA THR A 193 18.51 -5.70 38.97
C THR A 193 18.52 -4.76 37.77
N LEU A 194 19.03 -3.54 37.96
CA LEU A 194 19.16 -2.53 36.89
C LEU A 194 19.95 -3.06 35.68
N GLN A 195 21.07 -3.76 35.95
CA GLN A 195 21.93 -4.34 34.92
C GLN A 195 21.17 -5.41 34.11
N THR A 196 20.51 -6.34 34.81
CA THR A 196 19.71 -7.40 34.17
C THR A 196 18.57 -6.82 33.34
N THR A 197 17.85 -5.82 33.88
CA THR A 197 16.78 -5.13 33.16
C THR A 197 17.30 -4.46 31.89
N THR A 198 18.48 -3.83 31.96
CA THR A 198 19.11 -3.18 30.81
C THR A 198 19.46 -4.21 29.73
N ILE A 199 20.03 -5.36 30.10
CA ILE A 199 20.34 -6.46 29.16
C ILE A 199 19.08 -6.97 28.47
N ILE A 200 18.01 -7.25 29.23
CA ILE A 200 16.72 -7.71 28.69
C ILE A 200 16.15 -6.67 27.72
N CYS A 201 16.17 -5.39 28.10
CA CYS A 201 15.69 -4.30 27.26
C CYS A 201 16.49 -4.16 25.95
N THR A 202 17.81 -4.34 25.99
CA THR A 202 18.65 -4.31 24.77
C THR A 202 18.34 -5.49 23.85
N LEU A 203 18.17 -6.71 24.39
CA LEU A 203 17.82 -7.89 23.60
C LEU A 203 16.43 -7.73 22.97
N LEU A 204 15.48 -7.20 23.72
CA LEU A 204 14.12 -6.91 23.25
C LEU A 204 14.13 -5.89 22.11
N LEU A 205 14.94 -4.82 22.22
CA LEU A 205 15.13 -3.86 21.15
C LEU A 205 15.64 -4.55 19.87
N ALA A 206 16.67 -5.40 19.98
CA ALA A 206 17.19 -6.15 18.83
C ALA A 206 16.13 -7.08 18.20
N LEU A 207 15.33 -7.76 19.03
CA LEU A 207 14.23 -8.61 18.56
C LEU A 207 13.16 -7.82 17.80
N THR A 208 12.90 -6.54 18.13
CA THR A 208 11.92 -5.72 17.40
C THR A 208 12.29 -5.51 15.94
N PHE A 209 13.59 -5.42 15.61
CA PHE A 209 14.06 -5.27 14.23
C PHE A 209 14.06 -6.60 13.47
N ILE A 210 14.25 -7.73 14.16
CA ILE A 210 14.33 -9.06 13.54
C ILE A 210 12.95 -9.72 13.41
N ALA A 211 11.93 -9.18 14.10
CA ALA A 211 10.59 -9.78 14.20
C ALA A 211 9.97 -10.19 12.85
N ASN A 212 10.10 -9.40 11.79
CA ASN A 212 9.48 -9.70 10.49
C ASN A 212 10.40 -10.46 9.50
N ILE A 213 11.67 -10.65 9.85
CA ILE A 213 12.66 -11.30 8.98
C ILE A 213 12.28 -12.76 8.66
N PRO A 214 11.85 -13.60 9.63
CA PRO A 214 11.42 -14.96 9.33
C PRO A 214 10.32 -15.02 8.26
N MET A 215 9.29 -14.15 8.37
CA MET A 215 8.19 -14.09 7.40
C MET A 215 8.66 -13.65 6.02
N SER A 216 9.59 -12.70 5.99
CA SER A 216 10.19 -12.23 4.75
C SER A 216 10.95 -13.34 4.03
N PHE A 217 11.68 -14.21 4.75
CA PHE A 217 12.37 -15.36 4.15
C PHE A 217 11.41 -16.39 3.57
N VAL A 218 10.35 -16.75 4.30
CA VAL A 218 9.34 -17.70 3.81
C VAL A 218 8.64 -17.16 2.56
N LYS A 219 8.27 -15.87 2.53
CA LYS A 219 7.73 -15.25 1.31
C LYS A 219 8.73 -15.28 0.15
N LEU A 220 10.02 -15.13 0.43
CA LEU A 220 11.05 -15.13 -0.60
C LEU A 220 11.23 -16.53 -1.22
N SER A 221 11.17 -17.60 -0.42
CA SER A 221 11.16 -18.97 -0.93
C SER A 221 9.86 -19.30 -1.68
N GLU A 222 8.72 -18.77 -1.26
CA GLU A 222 7.44 -19.03 -1.91
C GLU A 222 7.34 -18.42 -3.31
N LYS A 223 8.13 -17.40 -3.63
CA LYS A 223 8.13 -16.80 -4.99
C LYS A 223 8.52 -17.78 -6.08
N SER A 224 9.31 -18.80 -5.76
CA SER A 224 9.66 -19.86 -6.71
C SER A 224 8.66 -21.02 -6.75
N TYR A 225 7.77 -21.12 -5.77
CA TYR A 225 6.81 -22.22 -5.69
C TYR A 225 5.75 -22.15 -6.79
N THR A 226 5.29 -23.33 -7.18
CA THR A 226 4.30 -23.54 -8.22
C THR A 226 3.05 -24.23 -7.68
N VAL A 227 1.90 -23.76 -8.12
CA VAL A 227 0.58 -24.36 -7.89
C VAL A 227 0.15 -25.00 -9.21
N THR A 228 -0.09 -26.31 -9.17
CA THR A 228 -0.62 -27.06 -10.32
C THR A 228 -2.13 -27.22 -10.16
N PHE A 229 -2.88 -26.91 -11.21
CA PHE A 229 -4.34 -27.08 -11.24
C PHE A 229 -4.73 -28.40 -11.92
N GLN A 230 -5.93 -28.90 -11.64
CA GLN A 230 -6.38 -30.19 -12.20
C GLN A 230 -6.48 -30.20 -13.73
N ASN A 231 -6.67 -29.04 -14.36
CA ASN A 231 -6.66 -28.87 -15.82
C ASN A 231 -5.24 -28.89 -16.44
N GLY A 232 -4.19 -29.08 -15.63
CA GLY A 232 -2.79 -29.12 -16.07
C GLY A 232 -2.09 -27.77 -16.14
N GLN A 233 -2.78 -26.65 -15.89
CA GLN A 233 -2.15 -25.34 -15.83
C GLN A 233 -1.28 -25.21 -14.57
N ILE A 234 -0.15 -24.52 -14.71
CA ILE A 234 0.82 -24.30 -13.64
C ILE A 234 1.03 -22.80 -13.49
N LEU A 235 0.76 -22.29 -12.28
CA LEU A 235 0.98 -20.88 -11.92
C LEU A 235 2.00 -20.79 -10.79
N LYS A 236 2.79 -19.72 -10.75
CA LYS A 236 3.61 -19.46 -9.57
C LYS A 236 2.74 -18.95 -8.43
N VAL A 237 3.09 -19.29 -7.20
CA VAL A 237 2.39 -18.77 -6.00
C VAL A 237 2.35 -17.24 -6.00
N ASN A 238 3.40 -16.57 -6.48
CA ASN A 238 3.40 -15.10 -6.62
C ASN A 238 2.33 -14.59 -7.61
N ASP A 239 2.12 -15.27 -8.75
CA ASP A 239 1.06 -14.88 -9.70
C ASP A 239 -0.34 -15.09 -9.10
N VAL A 240 -0.51 -16.10 -8.22
CA VAL A 240 -1.75 -16.29 -7.44
C VAL A 240 -2.00 -15.10 -6.52
N TYR A 241 -0.99 -14.72 -5.74
CA TYR A 241 -1.07 -13.57 -4.83
C TYR A 241 -1.34 -12.26 -5.59
N ASP A 242 -0.65 -12.01 -6.70
CA ASP A 242 -0.83 -10.77 -7.46
C ASP A 242 -2.24 -10.67 -8.05
N ALA A 243 -2.78 -11.75 -8.63
CA ALA A 243 -4.12 -11.75 -9.20
C ALA A 243 -5.23 -11.58 -8.15
N TYR A 244 -5.17 -12.30 -7.03
CA TYR A 244 -6.18 -12.15 -5.95
C TYR A 244 -6.08 -10.79 -5.24
N THR A 245 -4.86 -10.30 -5.02
CA THR A 245 -4.65 -8.99 -4.38
C THR A 245 -5.08 -7.85 -5.31
N LEU A 246 -4.82 -7.97 -6.62
CA LEU A 246 -5.31 -7.00 -7.60
C LEU A 246 -6.85 -6.99 -7.64
N ASN A 247 -7.49 -8.15 -7.71
CA ASN A 247 -8.94 -8.26 -7.69
C ASN A 247 -9.57 -7.60 -6.44
N ASP A 248 -9.01 -7.88 -5.25
CA ASP A 248 -9.47 -7.27 -3.99
C ASP A 248 -9.26 -5.74 -3.98
N ASN A 249 -8.13 -5.25 -4.49
CA ASN A 249 -7.86 -3.83 -4.60
C ASN A 249 -8.81 -3.14 -5.58
N ILE A 250 -9.06 -3.73 -6.75
CA ILE A 250 -10.02 -3.20 -7.74
C ILE A 250 -11.44 -3.17 -7.15
N ALA A 251 -11.86 -4.26 -6.49
CA ALA A 251 -13.20 -4.35 -5.89
C ALA A 251 -13.44 -3.26 -4.83
N LYS A 252 -12.41 -2.92 -4.04
CA LYS A 252 -12.43 -1.87 -3.00
C LYS A 252 -12.16 -0.46 -3.52
N GLY A 253 -11.74 -0.30 -4.78
CA GLY A 253 -11.32 0.98 -5.34
C GLY A 253 -9.94 1.46 -4.86
N ASN A 254 -9.10 0.54 -4.40
CA ASN A 254 -7.74 0.76 -3.89
C ASN A 254 -6.69 0.66 -5.02
N ILE A 255 -6.92 1.37 -6.11
CA ILE A 255 -6.02 1.41 -7.28
C ILE A 255 -6.22 2.75 -7.99
N LYS A 256 -5.18 3.26 -8.66
CA LYS A 256 -5.31 4.42 -9.55
C LYS A 256 -6.36 4.14 -10.64
N TYR A 257 -7.09 5.18 -11.07
CA TYR A 257 -8.19 5.05 -12.04
C TYR A 257 -9.23 4.00 -11.62
N LYS A 258 -9.73 4.15 -10.39
CA LYS A 258 -10.57 3.16 -9.71
C LYS A 258 -11.80 2.72 -10.50
N HIS A 259 -12.45 3.64 -11.24
CA HIS A 259 -13.68 3.35 -11.96
C HIS A 259 -13.38 2.60 -13.25
N LEU A 260 -12.37 3.07 -14.00
CA LEU A 260 -11.92 2.44 -15.24
C LEU A 260 -11.37 1.03 -15.00
N SER A 261 -10.51 0.88 -13.99
CA SER A 261 -9.90 -0.40 -13.62
C SER A 261 -10.97 -1.44 -13.29
N LYS A 262 -11.97 -1.04 -12.51
CA LYS A 262 -13.11 -1.90 -12.16
C LYS A 262 -13.93 -2.28 -13.37
N TYR A 263 -14.29 -1.31 -14.22
CA TYR A 263 -15.07 -1.56 -15.43
C TYR A 263 -14.40 -2.61 -16.34
N VAL A 264 -13.12 -2.42 -16.63
CA VAL A 264 -12.38 -3.31 -17.56
C VAL A 264 -12.18 -4.69 -16.94
N TYR A 265 -11.75 -4.74 -15.68
CA TYR A 265 -11.51 -6.02 -15.00
C TYR A 265 -12.79 -6.84 -14.85
N ASP A 266 -13.88 -6.23 -14.37
CA ASP A 266 -15.18 -6.92 -14.22
C ASP A 266 -15.68 -7.40 -15.59
N SER A 267 -15.56 -6.57 -16.64
CA SER A 267 -15.96 -6.96 -18.01
C SER A 267 -15.18 -8.16 -18.54
N PHE A 268 -13.88 -8.27 -18.22
CA PHE A 268 -13.04 -9.39 -18.62
C PHE A 268 -13.43 -10.69 -17.90
N ILE A 269 -13.76 -10.59 -16.61
CA ILE A 269 -14.24 -11.72 -15.81
C ILE A 269 -15.61 -12.20 -16.31
N GLU A 270 -16.54 -11.27 -16.55
CA GLU A 270 -17.89 -11.57 -17.05
C GLU A 270 -17.85 -12.21 -18.44
N SER A 271 -17.01 -11.67 -19.32
CA SER A 271 -16.83 -12.18 -20.69
C SER A 271 -15.93 -13.42 -20.77
N LYS A 272 -15.35 -13.87 -19.63
CA LYS A 272 -14.45 -15.03 -19.52
C LYS A 272 -13.27 -14.98 -20.49
N LEU A 273 -12.67 -13.80 -20.67
CA LEU A 273 -11.54 -13.62 -21.60
C LEU A 273 -10.29 -14.29 -21.05
N ASN A 274 -9.60 -15.08 -21.89
CA ASN A 274 -8.34 -15.70 -21.55
C ASN A 274 -7.17 -15.03 -22.27
N LEU A 275 -5.98 -15.19 -21.69
CA LEU A 275 -4.76 -14.66 -22.29
C LEU A 275 -4.42 -15.38 -23.60
N ASP A 276 -4.60 -16.70 -23.65
CA ASP A 276 -4.18 -17.55 -24.77
C ASP A 276 -5.04 -17.34 -26.04
N ASP A 277 -6.31 -16.93 -25.88
CA ASP A 277 -7.26 -16.69 -26.95
C ASP A 277 -7.57 -15.20 -27.16
N PHE A 278 -6.76 -14.30 -26.59
CA PHE A 278 -7.09 -12.87 -26.50
C PHE A 278 -7.20 -12.15 -27.86
N SER A 279 -6.45 -12.64 -28.85
CA SER A 279 -6.48 -12.15 -30.25
C SER A 279 -7.38 -13.00 -31.16
N SER A 280 -8.15 -13.94 -30.60
CA SER A 280 -9.17 -14.66 -31.37
C SER A 280 -10.30 -13.72 -31.78
N LYS A 281 -11.02 -14.08 -32.85
CA LYS A 281 -12.12 -13.25 -33.36
C LYS A 281 -13.21 -13.01 -32.32
N ASP A 282 -13.59 -14.05 -31.57
CA ASP A 282 -14.64 -13.97 -30.55
C ASP A 282 -14.22 -13.08 -29.37
N SER A 283 -12.95 -13.16 -28.96
CA SER A 283 -12.37 -12.29 -27.93
C SER A 283 -12.31 -10.83 -28.39
N ILE A 284 -11.89 -10.58 -29.64
CA ILE A 284 -11.88 -9.23 -30.23
C ILE A 284 -13.29 -8.64 -30.31
N ASP A 285 -14.27 -9.42 -30.76
CA ASP A 285 -15.68 -8.97 -30.85
C ASP A 285 -16.23 -8.64 -29.46
N SER A 286 -15.85 -9.41 -28.42
CA SER A 286 -16.22 -9.14 -27.03
C SER A 286 -15.55 -7.87 -26.50
N ARG A 287 -14.25 -7.67 -26.78
CA ARG A 287 -13.51 -6.45 -26.43
C ARG A 287 -14.14 -5.21 -27.07
N ILE A 288 -14.53 -5.28 -28.34
CA ILE A 288 -15.23 -4.18 -29.01
C ILE A 288 -16.57 -3.86 -28.35
N LYS A 289 -17.33 -4.87 -27.90
CA LYS A 289 -18.57 -4.61 -27.15
C LYS A 289 -18.31 -3.89 -25.83
N ILE A 290 -17.23 -4.23 -25.12
CA ILE A 290 -16.83 -3.55 -23.87
C ILE A 290 -16.59 -2.06 -24.14
N TRP A 291 -15.85 -1.71 -25.18
CA TRP A 291 -15.57 -0.30 -25.51
C TRP A 291 -16.77 0.42 -26.13
N SER A 292 -17.56 -0.28 -26.93
CA SER A 292 -18.81 0.22 -27.52
C SER A 292 -19.84 0.55 -26.44
N GLY A 293 -19.90 -0.24 -25.35
CA GLY A 293 -20.76 0.03 -24.19
C GLY A 293 -20.49 1.37 -23.49
N LEU A 294 -19.28 1.92 -23.64
CA LEU A 294 -18.92 3.26 -23.17
C LEU A 294 -19.13 4.36 -24.22
N GLY A 295 -19.58 4.04 -25.42
CA GLY A 295 -19.71 4.98 -26.54
C GLY A 295 -18.39 5.35 -27.22
N LEU A 296 -17.32 4.58 -27.02
CA LEU A 296 -15.98 4.89 -27.54
C LEU A 296 -15.74 4.39 -28.96
N ILE A 297 -16.66 3.58 -29.49
CA ILE A 297 -16.58 2.99 -30.82
C ILE A 297 -17.57 3.68 -31.76
N ASN A 298 -17.05 4.21 -32.85
CA ASN A 298 -17.86 4.69 -33.97
C ASN A 298 -18.21 3.51 -34.88
N HIS A 299 -19.50 3.21 -34.99
CA HIS A 299 -20.00 2.14 -35.85
C HIS A 299 -20.15 2.57 -37.31
N ASN A 300 -20.12 3.88 -37.60
CA ASN A 300 -20.16 4.38 -38.97
C ASN A 300 -18.82 4.14 -39.67
N PRO A 301 -18.82 3.61 -40.91
CA PRO A 301 -17.57 3.37 -41.63
C PRO A 301 -16.79 4.66 -41.90
N VAL A 302 -15.51 4.66 -41.56
CA VAL A 302 -14.57 5.77 -41.82
C VAL A 302 -13.78 5.46 -43.09
N VAL A 303 -13.78 6.39 -44.05
CA VAL A 303 -13.06 6.24 -45.31
C VAL A 303 -11.81 7.11 -45.31
N LEU A 304 -10.64 6.48 -45.34
CA LEU A 304 -9.34 7.14 -45.44
C LEU A 304 -8.83 7.06 -46.87
N LYS A 305 -8.28 8.16 -47.39
CA LYS A 305 -7.75 8.25 -48.75
C LYS A 305 -6.36 8.85 -48.77
N GLU A 306 -5.51 8.30 -49.61
CA GLU A 306 -4.20 8.84 -49.98
C GLU A 306 -4.04 8.81 -51.50
N THR A 307 -3.38 9.82 -52.06
CA THR A 307 -3.16 9.91 -53.51
C THR A 307 -1.68 9.95 -53.82
N ASN A 308 -1.31 9.45 -54.99
CA ASN A 308 0.09 9.44 -55.45
C ASN A 308 1.08 8.73 -54.50
N ALA A 309 0.63 7.67 -53.81
CA ALA A 309 1.47 6.81 -53.00
C ALA A 309 2.46 6.06 -53.89
N LYS A 310 3.75 6.27 -53.67
CA LYS A 310 4.84 5.77 -54.49
C LYS A 310 5.31 4.41 -53.98
N LEU A 311 5.02 3.37 -54.76
CA LEU A 311 5.37 2.00 -54.44
C LEU A 311 6.88 1.84 -54.34
N PHE A 312 7.36 1.38 -53.20
CA PHE A 312 8.75 1.01 -52.98
C PHE A 312 8.97 -0.48 -53.27
N GLU A 313 8.09 -1.32 -52.71
CA GLU A 313 8.13 -2.78 -52.83
C GLU A 313 6.71 -3.34 -52.72
N LYS A 314 6.48 -4.51 -53.32
CA LYS A 314 5.22 -5.25 -53.29
C LYS A 314 5.48 -6.66 -52.76
N PRO A 315 4.48 -7.38 -52.23
CA PRO A 315 4.66 -8.74 -51.76
C PRO A 315 5.20 -9.65 -52.87
N LEU A 316 6.17 -10.48 -52.53
CA LEU A 316 6.84 -11.40 -53.45
C LEU A 316 6.03 -12.68 -53.68
N ARG A 317 5.30 -13.12 -52.67
CA ARG A 317 4.61 -14.42 -52.65
C ARG A 317 3.11 -14.36 -52.95
N ASP A 318 2.53 -13.17 -53.04
CA ASP A 318 1.10 -13.02 -53.32
C ASP A 318 0.83 -12.94 -54.82
N GLU A 319 0.34 -14.04 -55.39
CA GLU A 319 0.00 -14.14 -56.82
C GLU A 319 -1.20 -13.26 -57.22
N THR A 320 -2.00 -12.80 -56.25
CA THR A 320 -3.14 -11.91 -56.51
C THR A 320 -2.70 -10.47 -56.78
N VAL A 321 -1.45 -10.12 -56.46
CA VAL A 321 -0.88 -8.80 -56.76
C VAL A 321 -0.31 -8.78 -58.19
N PRO A 322 -0.74 -7.84 -59.05
CA PRO A 322 -0.28 -7.80 -60.44
C PRO A 322 1.25 -7.75 -60.57
N LYS A 323 1.81 -8.62 -61.43
CA LYS A 323 3.26 -8.70 -61.68
C LYS A 323 3.81 -7.45 -62.38
N SER A 324 2.96 -6.71 -63.10
CA SER A 324 3.32 -5.48 -63.80
C SER A 324 3.64 -4.32 -62.86
N TRP A 325 3.19 -4.37 -61.60
CA TRP A 325 3.43 -3.32 -60.62
C TRP A 325 4.91 -3.28 -60.23
N LYS A 326 5.56 -2.15 -60.52
CA LYS A 326 6.99 -1.93 -60.36
C LYS A 326 7.26 -0.82 -59.35
N ARG A 327 8.47 -0.84 -58.77
CA ARG A 327 8.98 0.25 -57.94
C ARG A 327 8.81 1.60 -58.64
N ASN A 328 8.42 2.62 -57.88
CA ASN A 328 8.06 3.97 -58.31
C ASN A 328 6.72 4.14 -59.04
N ASN A 329 5.92 3.09 -59.22
CA ASN A 329 4.52 3.26 -59.65
C ASN A 329 3.73 4.05 -58.60
N LEU A 330 2.78 4.86 -59.06
CA LEU A 330 1.95 5.71 -58.21
C LEU A 330 0.57 5.08 -58.03
N PHE A 331 0.11 5.07 -56.79
CA PHE A 331 -1.15 4.46 -56.38
C PHE A 331 -2.02 5.45 -55.60
N ASN A 332 -3.34 5.33 -55.79
CA ASN A 332 -4.31 5.85 -54.84
C ASN A 332 -4.65 4.75 -53.84
N ILE A 333 -4.63 5.08 -52.55
CA ILE A 333 -5.00 4.18 -51.47
C ILE A 333 -6.37 4.62 -50.95
N GLN A 334 -7.32 3.70 -50.88
CA GLN A 334 -8.56 3.90 -50.14
C GLN A 334 -8.69 2.80 -49.11
N LEU A 335 -8.97 3.17 -47.86
CA LEU A 335 -9.29 2.24 -46.77
C LEU A 335 -10.68 2.59 -46.24
N THR A 336 -11.53 1.59 -46.09
CA THR A 336 -12.80 1.73 -45.36
C THR A 336 -12.71 0.92 -44.08
N LEU A 337 -12.80 1.60 -42.94
CA LEU A 337 -12.65 1.02 -41.61
C LEU A 337 -14.00 0.99 -40.89
N ASN A 338 -14.32 -0.14 -40.27
CA ASN A 338 -15.48 -0.26 -39.40
C ASN A 338 -15.03 -0.17 -37.93
N ASN A 339 -15.95 0.12 -37.00
CA ASN A 339 -15.70 0.08 -35.55
C ASN A 339 -14.43 0.84 -35.12
N THR A 340 -14.23 2.04 -35.63
CA THR A 340 -13.07 2.86 -35.27
C THR A 340 -13.28 3.53 -33.93
N PHE A 341 -12.22 3.68 -33.13
CA PHE A 341 -12.29 4.48 -31.91
C PHE A 341 -12.54 5.96 -32.24
N ILE A 342 -13.30 6.62 -31.39
CA ILE A 342 -13.51 8.08 -31.45
C ILE A 342 -12.19 8.84 -31.21
N SER A 343 -12.17 10.11 -31.58
CA SER A 343 -11.08 11.04 -31.30
C SER A 343 -11.10 11.54 -29.84
N GLU A 344 -10.00 12.14 -29.39
CA GLU A 344 -9.92 12.75 -28.06
C GLU A 344 -10.92 13.91 -27.86
N ASN A 345 -11.21 14.67 -28.93
CA ASN A 345 -12.20 15.74 -28.86
C ASN A 345 -13.61 15.19 -28.70
N GLU A 346 -13.95 14.11 -29.42
CA GLU A 346 -15.22 13.42 -29.27
C GLU A 346 -15.35 12.77 -27.89
N LEU A 347 -14.26 12.28 -27.29
CA LEU A 347 -14.25 11.82 -25.90
C LEU A 347 -14.59 12.95 -24.92
N ASP A 348 -14.04 14.15 -25.12
CA ASP A 348 -14.33 15.31 -24.28
C ASP A 348 -15.80 15.75 -24.40
N GLU A 349 -16.38 15.70 -25.61
CA GLU A 349 -17.80 15.94 -25.84
C GLU A 349 -18.68 14.86 -25.18
N LEU A 350 -18.29 13.59 -25.32
CA LEU A 350 -18.98 12.46 -24.71
C LEU A 350 -19.02 12.61 -23.18
N ILE A 351 -17.91 12.98 -22.54
CA ILE A 351 -17.85 13.24 -21.10
C ILE A 351 -18.77 14.40 -20.68
N LYS A 352 -18.80 15.46 -21.47
CA LYS A 352 -19.62 16.65 -21.18
C LYS A 352 -21.12 16.35 -21.26
N ASN A 353 -21.51 15.54 -22.24
CA ASN A 353 -22.91 15.24 -22.55
C ASN A 353 -23.45 14.01 -21.79
N ASN A 354 -22.59 13.25 -21.10
CA ASN A 354 -23.02 12.06 -20.35
C ASN A 354 -23.69 12.45 -19.01
N GLU A 355 -24.93 12.01 -18.85
CA GLU A 355 -25.75 12.23 -17.63
C GLU A 355 -25.53 11.15 -16.57
N ASP A 356 -25.05 9.95 -16.94
CA ASP A 356 -24.76 8.88 -15.98
C ASP A 356 -23.40 9.11 -15.30
N ASP A 357 -23.44 9.47 -14.02
CA ASP A 357 -22.25 9.71 -13.20
C ASP A 357 -21.30 8.51 -13.17
N LYS A 358 -21.81 7.28 -13.24
CA LYS A 358 -20.95 6.07 -13.22
C LYS A 358 -20.12 6.00 -14.50
N THR A 359 -20.76 6.07 -15.66
CA THR A 359 -20.09 6.07 -16.96
C THR A 359 -19.19 7.29 -17.12
N LYS A 360 -19.65 8.46 -16.69
CA LYS A 360 -18.86 9.70 -16.72
C LYS A 360 -17.56 9.59 -15.93
N ASN A 361 -17.59 8.99 -14.74
CA ASN A 361 -16.37 8.77 -13.94
C ASN A 361 -15.40 7.79 -14.62
N ILE A 362 -15.90 6.75 -15.30
CA ILE A 362 -15.08 5.83 -16.10
C ILE A 362 -14.39 6.58 -17.25
N LEU A 363 -15.14 7.42 -17.98
CA LEU A 363 -14.61 8.20 -19.09
C LEU A 363 -13.60 9.26 -18.63
N LEU A 364 -13.82 9.89 -17.47
CA LEU A 364 -12.85 10.80 -16.85
C LEU A 364 -11.54 10.10 -16.47
N ASP A 365 -11.63 8.90 -15.88
CA ASP A 365 -10.46 8.07 -15.59
C ASP A 365 -9.71 7.72 -16.89
N LEU A 366 -10.43 7.34 -17.95
CA LEU A 366 -9.85 7.05 -19.27
C LEU A 366 -9.15 8.26 -19.87
N ARG A 367 -9.77 9.45 -19.82
CA ARG A 367 -9.15 10.70 -20.30
C ARG A 367 -7.86 11.01 -19.56
N ASN A 368 -7.85 10.85 -18.24
CA ASN A 368 -6.67 11.09 -17.42
C ASN A 368 -5.56 10.07 -17.72
N PHE A 369 -5.92 8.80 -17.93
CA PHE A 369 -4.99 7.75 -18.35
C PHE A 369 -4.42 8.02 -19.75
N THR A 370 -5.25 8.43 -20.72
CA THR A 370 -4.81 8.84 -22.06
C THR A 370 -3.76 9.93 -21.99
N LYS A 371 -4.01 11.00 -21.20
CA LYS A 371 -3.05 12.09 -21.02
C LYS A 371 -1.74 11.62 -20.42
N GLU A 372 -1.79 10.76 -19.40
CA GLU A 372 -0.60 10.23 -18.74
C GLU A 372 0.27 9.41 -19.68
N ILE A 373 -0.32 8.45 -20.40
CA ILE A 373 0.41 7.60 -21.35
C ILE A 373 0.95 8.42 -22.52
N THR A 374 0.17 9.35 -23.03
CA THR A 374 0.59 10.25 -24.11
C THR A 374 1.79 11.07 -23.69
N ASN A 375 1.77 11.66 -22.49
CA ASN A 375 2.88 12.42 -21.94
C ASN A 375 4.12 11.53 -21.73
N TYR A 376 3.93 10.31 -21.21
CA TYR A 376 5.04 9.37 -20.97
C TYR A 376 5.80 9.04 -22.26
N PHE A 377 5.07 8.82 -23.37
CA PHE A 377 5.65 8.54 -24.68
C PHE A 377 5.90 9.79 -25.54
N SER A 378 5.82 11.00 -24.95
CA SER A 378 6.05 12.27 -25.66
C SER A 378 5.25 12.35 -26.97
N ASP A 379 3.95 12.07 -26.88
CA ASP A 379 2.98 12.02 -27.99
C ASP A 379 3.18 10.91 -29.05
N ASN A 380 4.20 10.06 -28.92
CA ASN A 380 4.54 9.02 -29.92
C ASN A 380 3.99 7.61 -29.58
N VAL A 381 2.80 7.53 -28.96
CA VAL A 381 2.18 6.25 -28.54
C VAL A 381 2.06 5.24 -29.70
N GLN A 382 1.69 5.72 -30.90
CA GLN A 382 1.57 4.89 -32.11
C GLN A 382 2.89 4.17 -32.46
N TYR A 383 4.03 4.86 -32.34
CA TYR A 383 5.33 4.27 -32.64
C TYR A 383 5.71 3.22 -31.59
N GLU A 384 5.54 3.58 -30.32
CA GLU A 384 5.95 2.75 -29.18
C GLU A 384 5.11 1.48 -29.06
N LYS A 385 3.81 1.56 -29.37
CA LYS A 385 2.85 0.46 -29.24
C LYS A 385 2.21 0.04 -30.58
N TYR A 386 2.99 0.12 -31.65
CA TYR A 386 2.59 -0.25 -33.02
C TYR A 386 2.04 -1.68 -33.13
N ASP A 387 2.48 -2.59 -32.26
CA ASP A 387 2.06 -3.98 -32.21
C ASP A 387 0.56 -4.14 -31.84
N LEU A 388 -0.01 -3.16 -31.13
CA LEU A 388 -1.42 -3.14 -30.74
C LEU A 388 -2.37 -2.79 -31.88
N PHE A 389 -1.85 -2.31 -33.00
CA PHE A 389 -2.66 -1.90 -34.15
C PHE A 389 -3.54 -3.04 -34.68
N LYS A 390 -3.03 -4.28 -34.66
CA LYS A 390 -3.63 -5.42 -35.37
C LYS A 390 -5.01 -5.78 -34.84
N ASP A 391 -5.17 -5.93 -33.53
CA ASP A 391 -6.39 -6.45 -32.91
C ASP A 391 -7.60 -5.51 -33.12
N PHE A 392 -7.35 -4.21 -33.21
CA PHE A 392 -8.38 -3.19 -33.38
C PHE A 392 -8.47 -2.60 -34.78
N PHE A 393 -7.81 -3.22 -35.76
CA PHE A 393 -7.89 -2.80 -37.15
C PHE A 393 -8.94 -3.64 -37.90
N PHE A 394 -10.14 -3.06 -38.10
CA PHE A 394 -11.27 -3.70 -38.79
C PHE A 394 -11.43 -3.15 -40.22
N LEU A 395 -10.62 -3.68 -41.12
CA LEU A 395 -10.70 -3.35 -42.55
C LEU A 395 -11.94 -3.96 -43.20
N LYS A 396 -12.76 -3.14 -43.86
CA LYS A 396 -13.79 -3.63 -44.79
C LYS A 396 -13.14 -3.94 -46.14
N ALA A 397 -12.82 -5.20 -46.38
CA ALA A 397 -12.19 -5.64 -47.62
C ALA A 397 -13.10 -5.48 -48.86
N GLY A 398 -12.47 -5.49 -50.04
CA GLY A 398 -13.14 -5.51 -51.34
C GLY A 398 -12.85 -4.30 -52.21
N MET A 399 -12.91 -4.50 -53.53
CA MET A 399 -12.53 -3.53 -54.58
C MET A 399 -13.30 -2.19 -54.53
N THR A 400 -14.46 -2.15 -53.89
CA THR A 400 -15.29 -0.94 -53.71
C THR A 400 -15.03 -0.23 -52.38
N ASN A 401 -14.45 -0.93 -51.40
CA ASN A 401 -14.30 -0.44 -50.02
C ASN A 401 -12.84 -0.06 -49.74
N SER A 402 -11.93 -1.04 -49.85
CA SER A 402 -10.53 -0.89 -49.51
C SER A 402 -9.65 -1.44 -50.63
N TYR A 403 -8.92 -0.55 -51.31
CA TYR A 403 -8.17 -0.90 -52.52
C TYR A 403 -6.93 -0.04 -52.74
N LEU A 404 -6.01 -0.59 -53.53
CA LEU A 404 -4.96 0.16 -54.22
C LEU A 404 -5.37 0.35 -55.68
N GLU A 405 -5.30 1.57 -56.18
CA GLU A 405 -5.57 1.89 -57.58
C GLU A 405 -4.32 2.45 -58.26
N ASN A 406 -3.81 1.75 -59.27
CA ASN A 406 -2.67 2.22 -60.05
C ASN A 406 -3.10 3.38 -60.95
N ILE A 407 -2.40 4.51 -60.87
CA ILE A 407 -2.74 5.73 -61.62
C ILE A 407 -2.41 5.57 -63.12
N LYS A 408 -1.44 4.73 -63.48
CA LYS A 408 -1.04 4.45 -64.86
C LYS A 408 -0.92 2.94 -65.09
N PRO A 409 -2.04 2.21 -65.14
CA PRO A 409 -2.03 0.77 -65.32
C PRO A 409 -1.64 0.39 -66.75
N GLU A 410 -0.95 -0.74 -66.92
CA GLU A 410 -0.67 -1.30 -68.26
C GLU A 410 -1.95 -1.92 -68.86
N ASN A 411 -2.89 -2.40 -68.04
CA ASN A 411 -4.20 -2.95 -68.43
C ASN A 411 -5.32 -2.67 -67.40
N GLU A 412 -6.59 -2.64 -67.84
CA GLU A 412 -7.78 -2.43 -66.98
C GLU A 412 -7.87 -3.40 -65.78
N LYS A 413 -7.50 -4.68 -65.98
CA LYS A 413 -7.50 -5.70 -64.91
C LYS A 413 -6.46 -5.45 -63.81
N GLU A 414 -5.47 -4.60 -64.07
CA GLU A 414 -4.37 -4.28 -63.16
C GLU A 414 -4.55 -2.91 -62.50
N LYS A 415 -5.67 -2.24 -62.81
CA LYS A 415 -6.00 -0.91 -62.30
C LYS A 415 -6.26 -0.93 -60.81
N LYS A 416 -6.89 -1.97 -60.27
CA LYS A 416 -7.27 -2.06 -58.86
C LYS A 416 -6.87 -3.39 -58.22
N TYR A 417 -6.53 -3.34 -56.95
CA TYR A 417 -6.29 -4.50 -56.09
C TYR A 417 -7.04 -4.31 -54.77
N ALA A 418 -7.78 -5.32 -54.35
CA ALA A 418 -8.49 -5.30 -53.07
C ALA A 418 -7.50 -5.52 -51.94
N LEU A 419 -7.35 -4.52 -51.06
CA LEU A 419 -6.45 -4.62 -49.92
C LEU A 419 -6.96 -5.64 -48.92
N LYS A 420 -6.08 -6.54 -48.50
CA LYS A 420 -6.28 -7.42 -47.35
C LYS A 420 -5.77 -6.73 -46.09
N LYS A 421 -6.10 -7.28 -44.92
CA LYS A 421 -5.66 -6.71 -43.63
C LYS A 421 -4.14 -6.73 -43.51
N GLU A 422 -3.53 -7.83 -43.93
CA GLU A 422 -2.10 -8.09 -43.89
C GLU A 422 -1.32 -7.10 -44.78
N ASP A 423 -1.89 -6.70 -45.92
CA ASP A 423 -1.32 -5.70 -46.81
C ASP A 423 -1.22 -4.33 -46.13
N VAL A 424 -2.26 -3.96 -45.37
CA VAL A 424 -2.27 -2.69 -44.63
C VAL A 424 -1.30 -2.73 -43.46
N GLU A 425 -1.26 -3.85 -42.75
CA GLU A 425 -0.28 -4.06 -41.69
C GLU A 425 1.16 -3.96 -42.21
N SER A 426 1.46 -4.44 -43.41
CA SER A 426 2.83 -4.41 -43.95
C SER A 426 3.30 -2.98 -44.19
N PHE A 427 2.52 -2.15 -44.89
CA PHE A 427 2.94 -0.77 -45.15
C PHE A 427 2.84 0.11 -43.90
N TYR A 428 1.90 -0.16 -42.99
CA TYR A 428 1.86 0.48 -41.68
C TYR A 428 3.16 0.21 -40.88
N ASN A 429 3.55 -1.06 -40.75
CA ASN A 429 4.76 -1.45 -40.00
C ASN A 429 6.04 -0.94 -40.66
N TYR A 430 6.08 -0.90 -42.00
CA TYR A 430 7.19 -0.32 -42.73
C TYR A 430 7.32 1.18 -42.44
N THR A 431 6.23 1.94 -42.50
CA THR A 431 6.26 3.39 -42.24
C THR A 431 6.57 3.74 -40.79
N ILE A 432 6.09 2.95 -39.82
CA ILE A 432 6.33 3.20 -38.40
C ILE A 432 7.70 2.71 -37.94
N ARG A 433 8.08 1.45 -38.24
CA ARG A 433 9.31 0.81 -37.71
C ARG A 433 10.43 0.61 -38.73
N GLY A 434 10.17 0.85 -40.01
CA GLY A 434 11.11 0.48 -41.07
C GLY A 434 11.27 -1.04 -41.23
N ASN A 435 10.25 -1.83 -40.84
CA ASN A 435 10.33 -3.29 -40.85
C ASN A 435 10.56 -3.80 -42.30
N PRO A 436 11.64 -4.57 -42.58
CA PRO A 436 11.96 -5.03 -43.92
C PRO A 436 11.15 -6.24 -44.41
N GLY A 437 10.17 -6.74 -43.64
CA GLY A 437 9.34 -7.90 -44.01
C GLY A 437 8.70 -7.83 -45.41
N ASP A 438 8.30 -8.99 -45.93
CA ASP A 438 7.60 -9.09 -47.23
C ASP A 438 6.22 -8.42 -47.14
N GLY A 439 5.85 -7.66 -48.17
CA GLY A 439 4.60 -6.91 -48.21
C GLY A 439 4.66 -5.63 -49.04
N PHE A 440 3.56 -4.88 -49.05
CA PHE A 440 3.53 -3.55 -49.65
C PHE A 440 4.33 -2.56 -48.81
N LYS A 441 5.13 -1.74 -49.49
CA LYS A 441 5.93 -0.65 -48.91
C LYS A 441 5.79 0.57 -49.81
N PHE A 442 5.61 1.75 -49.22
CA PHE A 442 5.50 3.01 -49.96
C PHE A 442 6.47 4.04 -49.37
N SER A 443 7.02 4.91 -50.22
CA SER A 443 8.09 5.85 -49.82
C SER A 443 7.61 7.22 -49.34
N ASN A 444 6.33 7.57 -49.50
CA ASN A 444 5.81 8.92 -49.26
C ASN A 444 4.41 8.92 -48.60
N ILE A 445 4.13 7.91 -47.77
CA ILE A 445 2.83 7.79 -47.06
C ILE A 445 2.97 8.10 -45.56
N ASP A 446 4.06 8.75 -45.14
CA ASP A 446 4.32 9.06 -43.73
C ASP A 446 3.17 9.81 -43.07
N ASP A 447 2.69 10.89 -43.67
CA ASP A 447 1.59 11.70 -43.12
C ASP A 447 0.27 10.92 -43.10
N PHE A 448 0.02 10.07 -44.10
CA PHE A 448 -1.15 9.20 -44.13
C PHE A 448 -1.17 8.25 -42.92
N ILE A 449 -0.05 7.60 -42.64
CA ILE A 449 0.05 6.64 -41.53
C ILE A 449 0.11 7.36 -40.17
N LYS A 450 0.93 8.39 -40.03
CA LYS A 450 1.22 9.06 -38.75
C LYS A 450 0.12 10.03 -38.30
N GLN A 451 -0.67 10.56 -39.24
CA GLN A 451 -1.75 11.50 -38.93
C GLN A 451 -3.13 10.87 -39.11
N LYS A 452 -3.44 10.31 -40.29
CA LYS A 452 -4.81 9.83 -40.60
C LYS A 452 -5.10 8.43 -40.04
N MET A 453 -4.08 7.59 -39.83
CA MET A 453 -4.23 6.26 -39.22
C MET A 453 -3.79 6.21 -37.74
N ASN A 454 -3.68 7.38 -37.10
CA ASN A 454 -3.30 7.47 -35.69
C ASN A 454 -4.55 7.52 -34.79
N PHE A 455 -5.10 6.35 -34.48
CA PHE A 455 -6.22 6.19 -33.55
C PHE A 455 -5.70 6.14 -32.10
N LYS A 456 -5.45 7.29 -31.48
CA LYS A 456 -4.78 7.32 -30.16
C LYS A 456 -5.52 6.50 -29.11
N LEU A 457 -6.84 6.68 -28.97
CA LEU A 457 -7.66 5.94 -27.99
C LEU A 457 -7.63 4.42 -28.21
N MET A 458 -7.45 3.95 -29.43
CA MET A 458 -7.30 2.52 -29.73
C MET A 458 -6.03 1.94 -29.10
N TYR A 459 -4.89 2.64 -29.23
CA TYR A 459 -3.64 2.20 -28.58
C TYR A 459 -3.77 2.27 -27.06
N ILE A 460 -4.38 3.32 -26.51
CA ILE A 460 -4.62 3.46 -25.07
C ILE A 460 -5.48 2.31 -24.53
N ALA A 461 -6.58 1.98 -25.22
CA ALA A 461 -7.41 0.83 -24.89
C ALA A 461 -6.59 -0.45 -24.90
N GLY A 462 -5.84 -0.73 -25.98
CA GLY A 462 -5.00 -1.93 -26.07
C GLY A 462 -3.93 -2.03 -24.97
N ILE A 463 -3.33 -0.91 -24.55
CA ILE A 463 -2.38 -0.88 -23.41
C ILE A 463 -3.10 -1.29 -22.13
N LEU A 464 -4.26 -0.70 -21.87
CA LEU A 464 -5.05 -0.98 -20.67
C LEU A 464 -5.51 -2.44 -20.63
N GLU A 465 -5.93 -2.99 -21.77
CA GLU A 465 -6.30 -4.39 -21.89
C GLU A 465 -5.13 -5.33 -21.57
N LYS A 466 -3.94 -5.04 -22.11
CA LYS A 466 -2.72 -5.82 -21.81
C LYS A 466 -2.37 -5.80 -20.32
N TYR A 467 -2.58 -4.68 -19.64
CA TYR A 467 -2.34 -4.59 -18.19
C TYR A 467 -3.17 -5.59 -17.39
N PHE A 468 -4.46 -5.74 -17.71
CA PHE A 468 -5.38 -6.54 -16.90
C PHE A 468 -5.50 -8.00 -17.33
N ILE A 469 -5.39 -8.31 -18.63
CA ILE A 469 -5.75 -9.63 -19.17
C ILE A 469 -5.02 -10.80 -18.49
N LYS A 470 -3.72 -10.65 -18.20
CA LYS A 470 -2.95 -11.68 -17.49
C LYS A 470 -3.56 -11.98 -16.11
N TYR A 471 -3.90 -10.94 -15.36
CA TYR A 471 -4.39 -11.10 -13.98
C TYR A 471 -5.85 -11.55 -13.92
N SER A 472 -6.70 -11.06 -14.83
CA SER A 472 -8.09 -11.52 -14.90
C SER A 472 -8.18 -12.97 -15.36
N SER A 473 -7.38 -13.37 -16.37
CA SER A 473 -7.33 -14.76 -16.84
C SER A 473 -6.79 -15.70 -15.76
N ASN A 474 -5.70 -15.33 -15.08
CA ASN A 474 -5.21 -16.10 -13.93
C ASN A 474 -6.27 -16.23 -12.84
N TYR A 475 -6.97 -15.14 -12.49
CA TYR A 475 -8.03 -15.19 -11.49
C TYR A 475 -9.18 -16.12 -11.91
N LEU A 476 -9.61 -16.10 -13.17
CA LEU A 476 -10.63 -17.02 -13.70
C LEU A 476 -10.22 -18.48 -13.54
N ILE A 477 -8.98 -18.82 -13.96
CA ILE A 477 -8.43 -20.18 -13.82
C ILE A 477 -8.52 -20.63 -12.36
N MET A 478 -8.00 -19.81 -11.44
CA MET A 478 -7.87 -20.15 -10.03
C MET A 478 -9.19 -20.20 -9.26
N SER A 479 -10.19 -19.45 -9.71
CA SER A 479 -11.51 -19.38 -9.08
C SER A 479 -12.51 -20.37 -9.67
N THR A 480 -12.12 -21.15 -10.67
CA THR A 480 -12.98 -22.15 -11.33
C THR A 480 -12.36 -23.55 -11.40
N THR A 481 -11.04 -23.67 -11.19
CA THR A 481 -10.33 -24.95 -11.30
C THR A 481 -9.76 -25.38 -9.96
N PRO A 482 -9.99 -26.63 -9.51
CA PRO A 482 -9.41 -27.13 -8.27
C PRO A 482 -7.88 -27.27 -8.32
N VAL A 483 -7.25 -27.12 -7.16
CA VAL A 483 -5.80 -27.30 -6.97
C VAL A 483 -5.46 -28.81 -6.90
N ALA A 484 -4.39 -29.21 -7.58
CA ALA A 484 -3.88 -30.57 -7.53
C ALA A 484 -2.92 -30.74 -6.33
N HIS A 485 -3.47 -31.14 -5.18
CA HIS A 485 -2.72 -31.26 -3.91
C HIS A 485 -1.44 -32.10 -3.95
N ASN A 486 -1.39 -33.13 -4.82
CA ASN A 486 -0.28 -34.08 -4.92
C ASN A 486 0.76 -33.70 -5.98
N LYS A 487 0.64 -32.52 -6.63
CA LYS A 487 1.55 -32.04 -7.68
C LYS A 487 2.03 -30.62 -7.38
N GLY A 488 3.23 -30.29 -7.87
CA GLY A 488 3.87 -29.00 -7.59
C GLY A 488 4.25 -28.85 -6.11
N ASP A 489 4.30 -27.61 -5.63
CA ASP A 489 4.88 -27.26 -4.32
C ASP A 489 3.80 -26.96 -3.25
N TRP A 490 2.54 -27.37 -3.50
CA TRP A 490 1.41 -27.03 -2.63
C TRP A 490 1.60 -27.52 -1.19
N SER A 491 2.09 -28.76 -1.00
CA SER A 491 2.35 -29.27 0.35
C SER A 491 3.47 -28.50 1.07
N GLU A 492 4.48 -28.01 0.35
CA GLU A 492 5.57 -27.24 0.95
C GLU A 492 5.07 -25.86 1.38
N TYR A 493 4.31 -25.21 0.50
CA TYR A 493 3.61 -23.97 0.79
C TYR A 493 2.75 -24.07 2.06
N GLU A 494 1.88 -25.08 2.15
CA GLU A 494 0.97 -25.23 3.29
C GLU A 494 1.74 -25.47 4.61
N LYS A 495 2.79 -26.31 4.58
CA LYS A 495 3.65 -26.56 5.76
C LYS A 495 4.41 -25.30 6.18
N GLY A 496 4.95 -24.55 5.22
CA GLY A 496 5.62 -23.27 5.46
C GLY A 496 4.69 -22.28 6.15
N ARG A 497 3.49 -22.08 5.61
CA ARG A 497 2.49 -21.17 6.18
C ARG A 497 2.02 -21.58 7.58
N LYS A 498 1.73 -22.86 7.83
CA LYS A 498 1.37 -23.35 9.17
C LYS A 498 2.50 -23.11 10.20
N THR A 499 3.75 -23.36 9.81
CA THR A 499 4.92 -23.10 10.68
C THR A 499 5.01 -21.62 11.06
N MET A 500 4.77 -20.73 10.10
CA MET A 500 4.79 -19.29 10.34
C MET A 500 3.61 -18.79 11.17
N GLU A 501 2.43 -19.37 11.02
CA GLU A 501 1.31 -19.11 11.92
C GLU A 501 1.69 -19.44 13.37
N TYR A 502 2.33 -20.60 13.61
CA TYR A 502 2.79 -20.96 14.95
C TYR A 502 3.84 -19.98 15.52
N LEU A 503 4.84 -19.61 14.72
CA LEU A 503 5.84 -18.62 15.12
C LEU A 503 5.22 -17.23 15.38
N SER A 504 4.17 -16.88 14.63
CA SER A 504 3.50 -15.59 14.76
C SER A 504 2.85 -15.41 16.13
N TYR A 505 2.31 -16.47 16.75
CA TYR A 505 1.73 -16.40 18.11
C TYR A 505 2.73 -15.95 19.18
N PHE A 506 4.01 -16.31 19.03
CA PHE A 506 5.07 -15.89 19.96
C PHE A 506 5.65 -14.51 19.62
N ASN A 507 5.40 -14.03 18.41
CA ASN A 507 5.95 -12.78 17.89
C ASN A 507 4.98 -11.60 18.11
N LEU A 508 4.75 -11.26 19.39
CA LEU A 508 3.80 -10.21 19.79
C LEU A 508 4.20 -8.81 19.25
N TYR A 509 5.49 -8.57 19.01
CA TYR A 509 5.97 -7.34 18.35
C TYR A 509 5.46 -7.21 16.92
N ASN A 510 5.55 -8.30 16.15
CA ASN A 510 5.02 -8.32 14.78
C ASN A 510 3.52 -8.06 14.76
N GLY A 511 2.77 -8.63 15.71
CA GLY A 511 1.34 -8.39 15.86
C GLY A 511 0.96 -6.93 16.12
N LEU A 512 1.74 -6.23 16.93
CA LEU A 512 1.57 -4.79 17.17
C LEU A 512 1.84 -4.00 15.87
N TRP A 513 2.91 -4.31 15.15
CA TRP A 513 3.20 -3.69 13.85
C TRP A 513 2.12 -3.96 12.79
N MET A 514 1.55 -5.17 12.75
CA MET A 514 0.44 -5.52 11.88
C MET A 514 -0.80 -4.67 12.14
N PHE A 515 -1.05 -4.27 13.40
CA PHE A 515 -2.13 -3.34 13.71
C PHE A 515 -1.86 -1.95 13.11
N TYR A 516 -0.64 -1.44 13.21
CA TYR A 516 -0.25 -0.18 12.59
C TYR A 516 -0.39 -0.22 11.06
N THR A 517 0.29 -1.18 10.41
CA THR A 517 0.36 -1.25 8.94
C THR A 517 -1.00 -1.51 8.31
N LYS A 518 -1.86 -2.31 8.95
CA LYS A 518 -3.25 -2.54 8.49
C LYS A 518 -4.08 -1.26 8.47
N ASN A 519 -3.97 -0.43 9.51
CA ASN A 519 -4.77 0.79 9.62
C ASN A 519 -4.19 1.95 8.79
N LEU A 520 -2.87 1.98 8.59
CA LEU A 520 -2.21 2.95 7.69
C LEU A 520 -2.68 2.77 6.23
N GLY A 521 -2.67 1.52 5.77
CA GLY A 521 -2.90 1.16 4.37
C GLY A 521 -1.77 1.61 3.44
N PHE A 522 -2.01 1.54 2.13
CA PHE A 522 -1.09 2.05 1.12
C PHE A 522 -1.59 3.36 0.52
N TYR A 523 -0.67 4.08 -0.14
CA TYR A 523 -1.03 5.15 -1.05
C TYR A 523 -1.53 4.53 -2.36
N TYR A 524 -2.86 4.41 -2.49
CA TYR A 524 -3.49 3.64 -3.56
C TYR A 524 -3.39 4.30 -4.94
N GLU A 525 -3.21 5.63 -5.01
CA GLU A 525 -3.01 6.35 -6.27
C GLU A 525 -1.66 6.07 -6.95
N ASP A 526 -0.69 5.51 -6.21
CA ASP A 526 0.59 5.05 -6.78
C ASP A 526 0.58 3.56 -7.12
N ILE A 527 -0.51 2.83 -6.78
CA ILE A 527 -0.69 1.45 -7.23
C ILE A 527 -1.17 1.51 -8.68
N TRP A 528 -0.24 1.36 -9.61
CA TRP A 528 -0.51 1.35 -11.03
C TRP A 528 0.51 0.51 -11.80
N PHE A 529 0.15 0.17 -13.04
CA PHE A 529 1.01 -0.54 -13.97
C PHE A 529 2.15 0.37 -14.47
N ALA A 530 3.31 -0.22 -14.74
CA ALA A 530 4.41 0.52 -15.34
C ALA A 530 4.09 0.86 -16.82
N PRO A 531 4.12 2.14 -17.25
CA PRO A 531 3.70 2.57 -18.60
C PRO A 531 4.34 1.81 -19.78
N ALA A 532 5.59 1.40 -19.63
CA ALA A 532 6.34 0.67 -20.66
C ALA A 532 6.17 -0.86 -20.59
N SER A 533 5.67 -1.41 -19.49
CA SER A 533 5.55 -2.87 -19.30
C SER A 533 4.23 -3.38 -19.85
N ASP A 534 4.18 -4.60 -20.39
CA ASP A 534 2.93 -5.15 -20.89
C ASP A 534 1.99 -5.67 -19.79
N SER A 535 2.49 -6.00 -18.60
CA SER A 535 1.62 -6.55 -17.52
C SER A 535 2.25 -6.49 -16.12
N LYS A 536 3.17 -5.57 -15.83
CA LYS A 536 3.81 -5.49 -14.50
C LYS A 536 3.17 -4.43 -13.62
N ILE A 537 2.56 -4.87 -12.52
CA ILE A 537 2.11 -4.02 -11.42
C ILE A 537 2.88 -4.37 -10.14
N TYR A 538 3.16 -3.36 -9.32
CA TYR A 538 3.79 -3.56 -8.02
C TYR A 538 2.78 -3.24 -6.91
N LEU A 539 2.19 -4.28 -6.33
CA LEU A 539 1.16 -4.15 -5.29
C LEU A 539 1.74 -3.98 -3.88
N GLU A 540 2.99 -4.40 -3.67
CA GLU A 540 3.63 -4.47 -2.34
C GLU A 540 4.92 -3.63 -2.20
N ASN A 541 5.26 -2.78 -3.16
CA ASN A 541 6.50 -1.99 -3.15
C ASN A 541 6.59 -0.95 -2.02
N GLN A 542 5.47 -0.65 -1.35
CA GLN A 542 5.39 0.25 -0.20
C GLN A 542 5.69 -0.44 1.14
N LYS A 543 5.82 -1.78 1.16
CA LYS A 543 6.08 -2.55 2.37
C LYS A 543 7.53 -2.36 2.85
N ASN A 544 7.71 -2.14 4.15
CA ASN A 544 9.02 -2.11 4.81
C ASN A 544 9.37 -3.50 5.35
N MET A 545 10.54 -4.03 5.02
CA MET A 545 10.94 -5.39 5.42
C MET A 545 10.98 -5.62 6.95
N PHE A 546 11.12 -4.58 7.77
CA PHE A 546 11.19 -4.69 9.22
C PHE A 546 9.82 -4.58 9.90
N LEU A 547 8.78 -4.14 9.19
CA LEU A 547 7.42 -4.03 9.73
C LEU A 547 6.59 -5.26 9.40
N GLY A 548 5.78 -5.70 10.37
CA GLY A 548 4.76 -6.70 10.15
C GLY A 548 3.61 -6.17 9.30
N TYR A 549 3.21 -6.92 8.27
CA TYR A 549 2.00 -6.67 7.49
C TYR A 549 1.01 -7.82 7.65
N PRO A 550 -0.30 -7.58 7.55
CA PRO A 550 -1.26 -8.66 7.34
C PRO A 550 -0.93 -9.41 6.06
N GLU A 551 -0.56 -10.68 6.22
CA GLU A 551 -0.27 -11.60 5.12
C GLU A 551 -1.31 -12.71 5.16
N TYR A 552 -2.00 -12.92 4.04
CA TYR A 552 -3.03 -13.96 3.94
C TYR A 552 -2.45 -15.27 3.42
N ASN A 553 -3.08 -16.36 3.85
CA ASN A 553 -2.80 -17.70 3.38
C ASN A 553 -3.85 -18.09 2.33
N ILE A 554 -3.41 -18.74 1.27
CA ILE A 554 -4.28 -19.23 0.20
C ILE A 554 -5.18 -20.31 0.82
N LYS A 555 -6.48 -20.03 0.86
CA LYS A 555 -7.50 -20.92 1.41
C LYS A 555 -8.23 -21.61 0.28
N LEU A 556 -8.41 -22.93 0.40
CA LEU A 556 -9.25 -23.70 -0.50
C LEU A 556 -10.65 -23.85 0.08
N ASP A 557 -11.65 -23.90 -0.80
CA ASP A 557 -13.04 -24.22 -0.44
C ASP A 557 -13.29 -25.73 -0.39
N SER A 558 -14.56 -26.12 -0.24
CA SER A 558 -14.96 -27.54 -0.19
C SER A 558 -14.73 -28.30 -1.50
N GLU A 559 -14.60 -27.60 -2.62
CA GLU A 559 -14.34 -28.19 -3.95
C GLU A 559 -12.84 -28.22 -4.28
N GLY A 560 -11.99 -27.73 -3.36
CA GLY A 560 -10.55 -27.64 -3.58
C GLY A 560 -10.13 -26.47 -4.49
N ILE A 561 -11.04 -25.52 -4.73
CA ILE A 561 -10.81 -24.31 -5.51
C ILE A 561 -10.32 -23.22 -4.56
N ILE A 562 -9.47 -22.30 -5.04
CA ILE A 562 -9.05 -21.17 -4.20
C ILE A 562 -10.28 -20.29 -3.89
N ALA A 563 -10.56 -20.11 -2.60
CA ALA A 563 -11.75 -19.42 -2.15
C ALA A 563 -11.72 -17.93 -2.52
N LYS A 564 -12.86 -17.39 -2.97
CA LYS A 564 -13.00 -15.98 -3.35
C LYS A 564 -12.61 -15.00 -2.22
N ASP A 565 -12.83 -15.39 -0.97
CA ASP A 565 -12.53 -14.58 0.22
C ASP A 565 -11.14 -14.85 0.81
N THR A 566 -10.24 -15.53 0.07
CA THR A 566 -8.91 -15.91 0.57
C THR A 566 -8.08 -14.72 1.05
N THR A 567 -8.29 -13.51 0.52
CA THR A 567 -7.58 -12.29 0.95
C THR A 567 -7.91 -11.89 2.39
N ASN A 568 -9.00 -12.40 2.96
CA ASN A 568 -9.38 -12.19 4.36
C ASN A 568 -8.81 -13.23 5.32
N ASN A 569 -8.15 -14.27 4.80
CA ASN A 569 -7.59 -15.39 5.55
C ASN A 569 -6.22 -15.06 6.14
N TYR A 570 -6.21 -14.19 7.15
CA TYR A 570 -5.02 -13.82 7.91
C TYR A 570 -5.37 -13.63 9.38
N MET A 571 -4.38 -13.78 10.26
CA MET A 571 -4.55 -13.56 11.70
C MET A 571 -4.92 -12.10 11.98
N LYS A 572 -6.06 -11.88 12.63
CA LYS A 572 -6.56 -10.54 12.88
C LYS A 572 -5.67 -9.80 13.90
N PRO A 573 -5.17 -8.59 13.61
CA PRO A 573 -4.24 -7.89 14.50
C PRO A 573 -4.75 -7.62 15.92
N TRP A 574 -6.08 -7.55 16.11
CA TRP A 574 -6.67 -7.28 17.42
C TRP A 574 -6.41 -8.40 18.44
N TYR A 575 -6.19 -9.65 18.00
CA TYR A 575 -5.82 -10.75 18.90
C TYR A 575 -4.52 -10.44 19.64
N TYR A 576 -3.53 -9.87 18.96
CA TYR A 576 -2.26 -9.47 19.56
C TYR A 576 -2.42 -8.34 20.57
N LEU A 577 -3.28 -7.34 20.26
CA LEU A 577 -3.59 -6.26 21.19
C LEU A 577 -4.24 -6.78 22.47
N ALA A 578 -5.15 -7.75 22.37
CA ALA A 578 -5.80 -8.35 23.53
C ALA A 578 -4.80 -9.10 24.43
N ILE A 579 -3.88 -9.88 23.84
CA ILE A 579 -2.81 -10.58 24.57
C ILE A 579 -1.87 -9.57 25.25
N LEU A 580 -1.42 -8.54 24.53
CA LEU A 580 -0.56 -7.49 25.07
C LEU A 580 -1.23 -6.70 26.19
N LEU A 581 -2.54 -6.45 26.09
CA LEU A 581 -3.30 -5.82 27.16
C LEU A 581 -3.33 -6.70 28.42
N GLY A 582 -3.54 -8.01 28.27
CA GLY A 582 -3.46 -8.96 29.38
C GLY A 582 -2.09 -8.96 30.06
N ILE A 583 -1.01 -9.04 29.27
CA ILE A 583 0.37 -8.96 29.77
C ILE A 583 0.62 -7.63 30.48
N SER A 584 0.18 -6.51 29.89
CA SER A 584 0.32 -5.16 30.43
C SER A 584 -0.35 -5.00 31.80
N ILE A 585 -1.58 -5.50 31.96
CA ILE A 585 -2.31 -5.48 33.25
C ILE A 585 -1.59 -6.33 34.30
N LEU A 586 -1.11 -7.52 33.91
CA LEU A 586 -0.34 -8.39 34.80
C LEU A 586 0.98 -7.72 35.23
N SER A 587 1.73 -7.15 34.29
CA SER A 587 2.98 -6.41 34.55
C SER A 587 2.77 -5.24 35.50
N PHE A 588 1.73 -4.43 35.27
CA PHE A 588 1.38 -3.32 36.16
C PHE A 588 1.03 -3.81 37.58
N THR A 589 0.26 -4.89 37.69
CA THR A 589 -0.15 -5.47 38.98
C THR A 589 1.04 -5.98 39.77
N ILE A 590 1.98 -6.67 39.11
CA ILE A 590 3.21 -7.17 39.74
C ILE A 590 4.07 -6.01 40.23
N ALA A 591 4.29 -4.99 39.38
CA ALA A 591 5.05 -3.80 39.74
C ALA A 591 4.46 -3.09 40.97
N LEU A 592 3.14 -2.87 40.97
CA LEU A 592 2.45 -2.23 42.10
C LEU A 592 2.56 -3.06 43.38
N PHE A 593 2.38 -4.37 43.29
CA PHE A 593 2.48 -5.26 44.46
C PHE A 593 3.89 -5.27 45.06
N ARG A 594 4.92 -5.36 44.20
CA ARG A 594 6.33 -5.30 44.61
C ARG A 594 6.67 -3.95 45.23
N PHE A 595 6.25 -2.84 44.61
CA PHE A 595 6.45 -1.50 45.17
C PHE A 595 5.84 -1.35 46.56
N ARG A 596 4.62 -1.88 46.79
CA ARG A 596 3.96 -1.83 48.10
C ARG A 596 4.77 -2.56 49.19
N LYS A 597 5.34 -3.71 48.84
CA LYS A 597 6.10 -4.59 49.76
C LYS A 597 7.59 -4.26 49.87
N TYR A 598 8.07 -3.27 49.12
CA TYR A 598 9.48 -2.88 49.17
C TYR A 598 9.82 -2.29 50.55
N ASP A 599 10.85 -2.84 51.20
CA ASP A 599 11.36 -2.33 52.47
C ASP A 599 12.33 -1.18 52.19
N PHE A 600 11.93 0.03 52.56
CA PHE A 600 12.77 1.22 52.53
C PHE A 600 13.61 1.25 53.81
N LYS A 601 14.74 0.53 53.83
CA LYS A 601 15.73 0.63 54.91
C LYS A 601 16.70 1.79 54.67
#